data_AF-A0A316MS67-F1
#
_entry.id   AF-A0A316MS67-F1
#
_cell.length_a   1.000
_cell.length_b   1.000
_cell.length_c   1.000
_cell.angle_alpha   90.00
_cell.angle_beta   90.00
_cell.angle_gamma   90.00
#
_symmetry.space_group_name_H-M   'P 1'
#
loop_
_entity.id
_entity.type
_entity.pdbx_description
1 polymer ?
#
loop_
_entity_poly.entity_id
_entity_poly.type
_entity_poly.pdbx_seq_one_letter_code
_entity_poly.pdbx_strand_id
1 'polypeptide(L)'
;MKVTRILSIAIAILLICLYQSYWLVGEYNELSDRYYEDIQEALRSSDFEEIAHRVNEISKMQYEGRVDVNMGYDHKEKNTIVKSEVSDKKDSLQPHDNQMIVSPESFSSILKNPEDLKKIGLNMQRGIHSAIDGIKEIDLNYLDKILTDKLNALGLNGNHQLLYLQNKSVNREIDAYKTDTLGLIGNLDFKPTNIFRLEVSSDAEYVMIIPNWSIVILKKMIPVIVFSAFTLFLLILTFWHLIRTMRNQKLLEEIKTDFTNNITHELKTPIAVAYAANDSLLNFDSAHNTPRMNRYLNVCQQQLRLLDRLVEQILSLSMDRKQSLILNYEEIPVSEMIKSVVTAFDIKYAHDVIFKLDVEENLMLTTDRMHLSNIISNLIDNAIKYSYRNPVVCIKAWRDHKDKIVIEITDNGIGITGEQQKFIFDKFYRVPHGNIHDVKGYGLGLFYVKSMTEKLGGTVRVKSESGKGSSFILIF
;
A
#
# COMPACT_ATOMS: atom_id res chain seq x y z
N MET A 1 -14.70 -15.04 -6.09
CA MET A 1 -14.24 -13.97 -7.01
C MET A 1 -13.51 -14.69 -8.14
N LYS A 2 -13.93 -14.56 -9.40
CA LYS A 2 -13.32 -15.35 -10.49
C LYS A 2 -11.81 -15.04 -10.54
N VAL A 3 -10.97 -16.08 -10.58
CA VAL A 3 -9.49 -16.01 -10.67
C VAL A 3 -9.04 -15.01 -11.74
N THR A 4 -9.82 -14.89 -12.81
CA THR A 4 -9.64 -13.93 -13.90
C THR A 4 -9.56 -12.48 -13.43
N ARG A 5 -10.35 -12.03 -12.45
CA ARG A 5 -10.33 -10.64 -11.97
C ARG A 5 -9.09 -10.32 -11.13
N ILE A 6 -8.60 -11.28 -10.34
CA ILE A 6 -7.36 -11.12 -9.57
C ILE A 6 -6.17 -11.03 -10.53
N LEU A 7 -6.18 -11.89 -11.55
CA LEU A 7 -5.16 -11.91 -12.59
C LEU A 7 -5.12 -10.58 -13.36
N SER A 8 -6.28 -10.01 -13.72
CA SER A 8 -6.33 -8.70 -14.38
C SER A 8 -5.75 -7.57 -13.53
N ILE A 9 -6.00 -7.57 -12.21
CA ILE A 9 -5.46 -6.56 -11.29
C ILE A 9 -3.93 -6.72 -11.16
N ALA A 10 -3.44 -7.96 -11.02
CA ALA A 10 -2.00 -8.23 -10.97
C ALA A 10 -1.28 -7.79 -12.25
N ILE A 11 -1.88 -8.06 -13.41
CA ILE A 11 -1.36 -7.60 -14.71
C ILE A 11 -1.34 -6.06 -14.77
N ALA A 12 -2.40 -5.38 -14.32
CA ALA A 12 -2.46 -3.92 -14.33
C ALA A 12 -1.34 -3.30 -13.45
N ILE A 13 -1.14 -3.83 -12.23
CA ILE A 13 -0.06 -3.38 -11.34
C ILE A 13 1.30 -3.61 -12.00
N LEU A 14 1.51 -4.78 -12.62
CA LEU A 14 2.76 -5.12 -13.29
C LEU A 14 3.06 -4.17 -14.46
N LEU A 15 2.06 -3.84 -15.27
CA LEU A 15 2.20 -2.87 -16.37
C LEU A 15 2.56 -1.47 -15.86
N ILE A 16 1.96 -1.04 -14.74
CA ILE A 16 2.27 0.26 -14.12
C ILE A 16 3.71 0.27 -13.60
N CYS A 17 4.15 -0.79 -12.93
CA CYS A 17 5.54 -0.92 -12.46
C CYS A 17 6.54 -0.88 -13.62
N LEU A 18 6.24 -1.56 -14.74
CA LEU A 18 7.07 -1.53 -15.94
C LEU A 18 7.15 -0.12 -16.53
N TYR A 19 6.01 0.57 -16.62
CA TYR A 19 5.96 1.93 -17.13
C TYR A 19 6.72 2.92 -16.24
N GLN A 20 6.54 2.86 -14.92
CA GLN A 20 7.29 3.69 -13.98
C GLN A 20 8.79 3.43 -14.04
N SER A 21 9.20 2.17 -14.20
CA SER A 21 10.60 1.80 -14.35
C SER A 21 11.19 2.36 -15.64
N TYR A 22 10.47 2.24 -16.76
CA TYR A 22 10.87 2.82 -18.05
C TYR A 22 11.03 4.35 -17.95
N TRP A 23 10.05 5.02 -17.34
CA TRP A 23 10.09 6.48 -17.17
C TRP A 23 11.25 6.93 -16.29
N LEU A 24 11.51 6.25 -15.17
CA LEU A 24 12.65 6.55 -14.30
C LEU A 24 14.00 6.37 -15.00
N VAL A 25 14.12 5.37 -15.88
CA VAL A 25 15.34 5.20 -16.69
C VAL A 25 15.50 6.34 -17.70
N GLY A 26 14.40 6.79 -18.32
CA GLY A 26 14.40 7.97 -19.20
C GLY A 26 14.87 9.23 -18.47
N GLU A 27 14.29 9.51 -17.30
CA GLU A 27 14.65 10.65 -16.45
C GLU A 27 16.12 10.60 -16.02
N TYR A 28 16.66 9.41 -15.70
CA TYR A 28 18.07 9.23 -15.37
C TYR A 28 18.97 9.64 -16.53
N ASN A 29 18.63 9.22 -17.76
CA ASN A 29 19.43 9.53 -18.94
C ASN A 29 19.39 11.03 -19.24
N GLU A 30 18.21 11.65 -19.25
CA GLU A 30 18.07 13.10 -19.50
C GLU A 30 18.81 13.94 -18.45
N LEU A 31 18.73 13.53 -17.18
CA LEU A 31 19.43 14.22 -16.10
C LEU A 31 20.95 14.03 -16.24
N SER A 32 21.42 12.83 -16.59
CA SER A 32 22.83 12.55 -16.85
C SER A 32 23.36 13.40 -18.00
N ASP A 33 22.64 13.52 -19.11
CA ASP A 33 23.05 14.31 -20.27
C ASP A 33 23.13 15.81 -19.94
N ARG A 34 22.14 16.33 -19.20
CA ARG A 34 22.15 17.74 -18.77
C ARG A 34 23.34 18.06 -17.87
N TYR A 35 23.59 17.24 -16.85
CA TYR A 35 24.75 17.48 -15.97
C TYR A 35 26.07 17.29 -16.72
N TYR A 36 26.12 16.44 -17.75
CA TYR A 36 27.31 16.31 -18.60
C TYR A 36 27.63 17.64 -19.32
N GLU A 37 26.61 18.29 -19.89
CA GLU A 37 26.77 19.61 -20.52
C GLU A 37 27.16 20.70 -19.52
N ASP A 38 26.50 20.75 -18.36
CA ASP A 38 26.78 21.75 -17.32
C ASP A 38 28.23 21.65 -16.80
N ILE A 39 28.76 20.43 -16.70
CA ILE A 39 30.14 20.18 -16.30
C ILE A 39 31.13 20.62 -17.38
N GLN A 40 30.84 20.32 -18.65
CA GLN A 40 31.66 20.77 -19.77
C GLN A 40 31.72 22.30 -19.84
N GLU A 41 30.59 22.96 -19.59
CA GLU A 41 30.51 24.41 -19.49
C GLU A 41 31.32 24.94 -18.30
N ALA A 42 31.19 24.31 -17.13
CA ALA A 42 31.94 24.69 -15.92
C ALA A 42 33.45 24.58 -16.15
N LEU A 43 33.92 23.51 -16.79
CA LEU A 43 35.33 23.32 -17.14
C LEU A 43 35.82 24.41 -18.12
N ARG A 44 35.08 24.63 -19.21
CA ARG A 44 35.42 25.66 -20.21
C ARG A 44 35.46 27.06 -19.62
N SER A 45 34.47 27.40 -18.80
CA SER A 45 34.36 28.70 -18.16
C SER A 45 35.42 28.89 -17.07
N SER A 46 35.83 27.83 -16.37
CA SER A 46 36.93 27.90 -15.40
C SER A 46 38.26 28.14 -16.09
N ASP A 47 38.50 27.46 -17.22
CA ASP A 47 39.71 27.68 -18.04
C ASP A 47 39.78 29.12 -18.56
N PHE A 48 38.66 29.70 -18.99
CA PHE A 48 38.63 31.10 -19.42
C PHE A 48 38.97 32.08 -18.29
N GLU A 49 38.50 31.83 -17.06
CA GLU A 49 38.85 32.65 -15.89
C GLU A 49 40.31 32.48 -15.45
N GLU A 50 40.87 31.28 -15.61
CA GLU A 50 42.29 30.99 -15.41
C GLU A 50 43.17 31.80 -16.37
N ILE A 51 42.83 31.79 -17.67
CA ILE A 51 43.49 32.62 -18.69
C ILE A 51 43.45 34.09 -18.30
N ALA A 52 42.27 34.59 -17.91
CA ALA A 52 42.11 35.99 -17.51
C ALA A 52 42.97 36.35 -16.28
N HIS A 53 43.08 35.44 -15.31
CA HIS A 53 43.96 35.58 -14.15
C HIS A 53 45.43 35.65 -14.57
N ARG A 54 45.89 34.74 -15.43
CA ARG A 54 47.26 34.73 -15.95
C ARG A 54 47.60 35.98 -16.74
N VAL A 55 46.70 36.44 -17.62
CA VAL A 55 46.90 37.69 -18.38
C VAL A 55 47.07 38.88 -17.44
N ASN A 56 46.28 38.96 -16.35
CA ASN A 56 46.43 39.99 -15.33
C ASN A 56 47.79 39.90 -14.63
N GLU A 57 48.27 38.70 -14.31
CA GLU A 57 49.60 38.52 -13.70
C GLU A 57 50.74 38.90 -14.65
N ILE A 58 50.67 38.51 -15.93
CA ILE A 58 51.64 38.92 -16.96
C ILE A 58 51.66 40.45 -17.09
N SER A 59 50.49 41.10 -17.05
CA SER A 59 50.41 42.57 -17.10
C SER A 59 51.14 43.26 -15.93
N LYS A 60 51.25 42.59 -14.77
CA LYS A 60 51.99 43.08 -13.60
C LYS A 60 53.50 42.83 -13.70
N MET A 61 53.95 41.92 -14.57
CA MET A 61 55.36 41.52 -14.70
C MET A 61 56.24 42.51 -15.48
N GLN A 62 55.75 43.71 -15.85
CA GLN A 62 56.46 44.64 -16.75
C GLN A 62 57.02 43.94 -18.02
N TYR A 63 56.27 42.95 -18.55
CA TYR A 63 56.64 42.25 -19.77
C TYR A 63 56.61 43.24 -20.95
N GLU A 64 57.75 43.42 -21.61
CA GLU A 64 57.89 44.31 -22.76
C GLU A 64 57.78 43.52 -24.07
N GLY A 65 56.55 43.12 -24.41
CA GLY A 65 56.27 42.40 -25.64
C GLY A 65 54.88 42.65 -26.19
N ARG A 66 54.61 42.10 -27.38
CA ARG A 66 53.30 42.14 -28.06
C ARG A 66 52.80 40.71 -28.26
N VAL A 67 51.54 40.50 -27.91
CA VAL A 67 50.83 39.24 -28.15
C VAL A 67 49.64 39.56 -29.07
N ASP A 68 49.64 39.01 -30.27
CA ASP A 68 48.53 39.12 -31.22
C ASP A 68 47.88 37.76 -31.40
N VAL A 69 46.58 37.67 -31.16
CA VAL A 69 45.77 36.48 -31.47
C VAL A 69 44.79 36.87 -32.56
N ASN A 70 45.01 36.34 -33.75
CA ASN A 70 44.22 36.63 -34.93
C ASN A 70 43.41 35.40 -35.33
N MET A 71 42.10 35.56 -35.49
CA MET A 71 41.23 34.54 -36.07
C MET A 71 40.75 35.00 -37.44
N GLY A 72 40.95 34.18 -38.46
CA GLY A 72 40.55 34.48 -39.84
C GLY A 72 40.10 33.24 -40.59
N TYR A 73 39.50 33.44 -41.77
CA TYR A 73 39.13 32.35 -42.67
C TYR A 73 39.97 32.38 -43.93
N ASP A 74 40.67 31.29 -44.20
CA ASP A 74 41.43 31.15 -45.44
C ASP A 74 40.49 30.66 -46.56
N HIS A 75 40.19 31.55 -47.50
CA HIS A 75 39.36 31.25 -48.65
C HIS A 75 39.98 30.20 -49.61
N LYS A 76 41.30 30.03 -49.62
CA LYS A 76 41.98 29.06 -50.49
C LYS A 76 41.95 27.66 -49.89
N GLU A 77 42.23 27.54 -48.60
CA GLU A 77 42.24 26.25 -47.89
C GLU A 77 40.87 25.86 -47.33
N LYS A 78 39.89 26.78 -47.40
CA LYS A 78 38.54 26.64 -46.85
C LYS A 78 38.50 26.38 -45.35
N ASN A 79 39.49 26.81 -44.60
CA ASN A 79 39.58 26.53 -43.16
C ASN A 79 39.57 27.82 -42.33
N THR A 80 39.08 27.75 -41.10
CA THR A 80 39.31 28.83 -40.12
C THR A 80 40.71 28.64 -39.53
N ILE A 81 41.48 29.73 -39.43
CA ILE A 81 42.85 29.71 -38.90
C ILE A 81 42.89 30.63 -37.68
N VAL A 82 43.44 30.12 -36.59
CA VAL A 82 43.82 30.92 -35.44
C VAL A 82 45.33 31.02 -35.43
N LYS A 83 45.86 32.24 -35.46
CA LYS A 83 47.29 32.52 -35.39
C LYS A 83 47.58 33.29 -34.11
N SER A 84 48.58 32.83 -33.36
CA SER A 84 49.12 33.56 -32.22
C SER A 84 50.55 33.97 -32.53
N GLU A 85 50.84 35.27 -32.47
CA GLU A 85 52.20 35.81 -32.59
C GLU A 85 52.61 36.45 -31.26
N VAL A 86 53.81 36.09 -30.78
CA VAL A 86 54.41 36.67 -29.58
C VAL A 86 55.74 37.30 -29.96
N SER A 87 55.93 38.58 -29.63
CA SER A 87 57.16 39.32 -29.84
C SER A 87 57.65 39.89 -28.51
N ASP A 88 58.85 39.51 -28.06
CA ASP A 88 59.50 40.05 -26.86
C ASP A 88 60.64 41.01 -27.28
N LYS A 89 60.83 42.12 -26.54
CA LYS A 89 61.91 43.08 -26.82
C LYS A 89 63.29 42.61 -26.36
N LYS A 90 63.40 41.64 -25.45
CA LYS A 90 64.68 41.27 -24.81
C LYS A 90 65.44 40.11 -25.43
N ASP A 91 64.83 39.36 -26.35
CA ASP A 91 65.54 38.32 -27.10
C ASP A 91 65.15 38.37 -28.58
N SER A 92 66.16 38.39 -29.45
CA SER A 92 66.02 38.00 -30.84
C SER A 92 65.82 36.48 -30.94
N LEU A 93 64.75 35.98 -30.35
CA LEU A 93 64.20 34.65 -30.58
C LEU A 93 63.10 34.79 -31.64
N GLN A 94 63.15 33.91 -32.65
CA GLN A 94 62.25 33.93 -33.80
C GLN A 94 60.77 33.95 -33.35
N PRO A 95 59.88 34.60 -34.10
CA PRO A 95 58.44 34.53 -33.84
C PRO A 95 58.03 33.05 -33.79
N HIS A 96 57.53 32.60 -32.64
CA HIS A 96 56.84 31.32 -32.55
C HIS A 96 55.50 31.49 -33.26
N ASP A 97 55.51 31.31 -34.57
CA ASP A 97 54.33 31.39 -35.42
C ASP A 97 53.51 30.10 -35.25
N ASN A 98 52.79 29.99 -34.13
CA ASN A 98 51.90 28.87 -33.89
C ASN A 98 50.60 29.10 -34.67
N GLN A 99 50.54 28.53 -35.87
CA GLN A 99 49.33 28.49 -36.68
C GLN A 99 48.53 27.23 -36.34
N MET A 100 47.32 27.41 -35.81
CA MET A 100 46.38 26.33 -35.58
C MET A 100 45.30 26.37 -36.68
N ILE A 101 45.25 25.34 -37.51
CA ILE A 101 44.20 25.16 -38.52
C ILE A 101 42.98 24.57 -37.83
N VAL A 102 41.87 25.29 -37.82
CA VAL A 102 40.63 24.87 -37.19
C VAL A 102 39.48 24.77 -38.20
N SER A 103 39.25 23.54 -38.67
CA SER A 103 38.04 23.07 -39.39
C SER A 103 37.74 23.65 -40.79
N PRO A 104 37.17 22.87 -41.74
CA PRO A 104 36.89 23.28 -43.13
C PRO A 104 35.60 24.08 -43.37
N GLU A 105 35.01 24.64 -42.32
CA GLU A 105 33.73 25.35 -42.41
C GLU A 105 33.92 26.85 -42.65
N SER A 106 33.15 27.40 -43.59
CA SER A 106 33.15 28.83 -43.91
C SER A 106 32.78 29.67 -42.69
N PHE A 107 33.50 30.76 -42.42
CA PHE A 107 33.16 31.70 -41.33
C PHE A 107 31.68 32.15 -41.36
N SER A 108 31.09 32.23 -42.55
CA SER A 108 29.68 32.55 -42.76
C SER A 108 28.68 31.42 -42.41
N SER A 109 29.10 30.16 -42.36
CA SER A 109 28.26 29.06 -41.84
C SER A 109 28.32 29.00 -40.31
N ILE A 110 29.47 29.31 -39.72
CA ILE A 110 29.70 29.28 -38.27
C ILE A 110 28.84 30.34 -37.54
N LEU A 111 28.51 31.46 -38.20
CA LEU A 111 27.66 32.51 -37.62
C LEU A 111 26.14 32.19 -37.62
N LYS A 112 25.71 31.06 -38.22
CA LYS A 112 24.28 30.76 -38.41
C LYS A 112 23.65 29.95 -37.29
N ASN A 113 24.45 29.27 -36.47
CA ASN A 113 23.97 28.38 -35.42
C ASN A 113 24.63 28.76 -34.07
N PRO A 114 23.87 28.87 -32.96
CA PRO A 114 24.43 29.12 -31.63
C PRO A 114 25.53 28.13 -31.20
N GLU A 115 25.44 26.86 -31.62
CA GLU A 115 26.48 25.84 -31.37
C GLU A 115 27.82 26.19 -32.05
N ASP A 116 27.76 26.80 -33.23
CA ASP A 116 28.95 27.16 -33.99
C ASP A 116 29.60 28.45 -33.46
N LEU A 117 28.83 29.34 -32.82
CA LEU A 117 29.37 30.47 -32.04
C LEU A 117 30.19 30.00 -30.82
N LYS A 118 29.78 28.89 -30.17
CA LYS A 118 30.59 28.28 -29.10
C LYS A 118 31.94 27.81 -29.63
N LYS A 119 31.99 27.26 -30.85
CA LYS A 119 33.25 26.85 -31.50
C LYS A 119 34.18 28.05 -31.75
N ILE A 120 33.64 29.21 -32.11
CA ILE A 120 34.43 30.45 -32.23
C ILE A 120 35.07 30.82 -30.89
N GLY A 121 34.26 30.84 -29.82
CA GLY A 121 34.77 31.13 -28.47
C GLY A 121 35.88 30.17 -28.05
N LEU A 122 35.68 28.87 -28.29
CA LEU A 122 36.67 27.83 -28.01
C LEU A 122 37.97 28.03 -28.81
N ASN A 123 37.87 28.37 -30.09
CA ASN A 123 39.04 28.58 -30.94
C ASN A 123 39.82 29.83 -30.54
N MET A 124 39.11 30.90 -30.16
CA MET A 124 39.73 32.09 -29.61
C MET A 124 40.44 31.79 -28.28
N GLN A 125 39.81 31.02 -27.40
CA GLN A 125 40.38 30.56 -26.14
C GLN A 125 41.67 29.75 -26.36
N ARG A 126 41.68 28.81 -27.31
CA ARG A 126 42.89 28.06 -27.73
C ARG A 126 43.99 28.96 -28.30
N GLY A 127 43.60 29.97 -29.07
CA GLY A 127 44.53 30.97 -29.61
C GLY A 127 45.22 31.76 -28.51
N ILE A 128 44.48 32.12 -27.45
CA ILE A 128 45.06 32.80 -26.29
C ILE A 128 46.03 31.87 -25.56
N HIS A 129 45.63 30.64 -25.23
CA HIS A 129 46.53 29.64 -24.63
C HIS A 129 47.83 29.48 -25.39
N SER A 130 47.75 29.26 -26.71
CA SER A 130 48.94 29.14 -27.57
C SER A 130 49.89 30.34 -27.49
N ALA A 131 49.36 31.52 -27.19
CA ALA A 131 50.13 32.75 -27.08
C ALA A 131 50.71 33.00 -25.67
N ILE A 132 50.01 32.60 -24.62
CA ILE A 132 50.41 32.90 -23.23
C ILE A 132 51.10 31.73 -22.51
N ASP A 133 50.92 30.49 -22.98
CA ASP A 133 51.50 29.28 -22.36
C ASP A 133 53.03 29.27 -22.39
N GLY A 134 53.65 29.90 -23.40
CA GLY A 134 55.10 30.10 -23.45
C GLY A 134 55.63 31.20 -22.53
N ILE A 135 54.76 32.10 -22.06
CA ILE A 135 55.13 33.25 -21.21
C ILE A 135 54.99 32.89 -19.73
N LYS A 136 53.90 32.21 -19.37
CA LYS A 136 53.62 31.77 -18.01
C LYS A 136 52.89 30.43 -18.02
N GLU A 137 53.32 29.49 -17.19
CA GLU A 137 52.65 28.19 -17.04
C GLU A 137 51.21 28.33 -16.50
N ILE A 138 50.37 27.33 -16.77
CA ILE A 138 48.97 27.25 -16.31
C ILE A 138 48.93 27.07 -14.79
N ASP A 139 48.11 27.86 -14.09
CA ASP A 139 47.85 27.69 -12.66
C ASP A 139 46.73 26.67 -12.43
N LEU A 140 47.11 25.40 -12.42
CA LEU A 140 46.18 24.29 -12.20
C LEU A 140 45.47 24.36 -10.84
N ASN A 141 46.10 24.94 -9.81
CA ASN A 141 45.47 25.05 -8.48
C ASN A 141 44.36 26.12 -8.49
N TYR A 142 44.59 27.23 -9.17
CA TYR A 142 43.58 28.27 -9.36
C TYR A 142 42.41 27.77 -10.21
N LEU A 143 42.71 27.03 -11.28
CA LEU A 143 41.71 26.37 -12.12
C LEU A 143 40.85 25.37 -11.33
N ASP A 144 41.50 24.46 -10.59
CA ASP A 144 40.85 23.43 -9.78
C ASP A 144 39.94 24.07 -8.71
N LYS A 145 40.37 25.19 -8.11
CA LYS A 145 39.56 25.95 -7.15
C LYS A 145 38.29 26.53 -7.77
N ILE A 146 38.39 27.25 -8.90
CA ILE A 146 37.21 27.84 -9.56
C ILE A 146 36.27 26.75 -10.05
N LEU A 147 36.85 25.67 -10.62
CA LEU A 147 36.10 24.51 -11.07
C LEU A 147 35.33 23.87 -9.91
N THR A 148 35.98 23.70 -8.76
CA THR A 148 35.35 23.21 -7.53
C THR A 148 34.17 24.10 -7.12
N ASP A 149 34.35 25.42 -7.11
CA ASP A 149 33.30 26.37 -6.72
C ASP A 149 32.10 26.31 -7.69
N LYS A 150 32.35 26.17 -8.99
CA LYS A 150 31.30 26.01 -10.02
C LYS A 150 30.58 24.66 -9.92
N LEU A 151 31.30 23.57 -9.69
CA LEU A 151 30.70 22.24 -9.48
C LEU A 151 29.85 22.23 -8.20
N ASN A 152 30.30 22.88 -7.11
CA ASN A 152 29.53 23.05 -5.89
C ASN A 152 28.25 23.87 -6.13
N ALA A 153 28.30 24.92 -6.98
CA ALA A 153 27.12 25.70 -7.36
C ALA A 153 26.09 24.88 -8.16
N LEU A 154 26.55 23.92 -8.98
CA LEU A 154 25.70 22.91 -9.63
C LEU A 154 25.19 21.82 -8.66
N GLY A 155 25.62 21.89 -7.39
CA GLY A 155 25.33 20.90 -6.35
C GLY A 155 26.02 19.56 -6.60
N LEU A 156 27.08 19.54 -7.39
CA LEU A 156 28.01 18.43 -7.59
C LEU A 156 29.16 18.58 -6.57
N ASN A 157 28.85 18.38 -5.29
CA ASN A 157 29.82 18.47 -4.18
C ASN A 157 30.78 17.25 -4.13
N GLY A 158 31.10 16.69 -5.30
CA GLY A 158 31.88 15.49 -5.45
C GLY A 158 33.36 15.80 -5.59
N ASN A 159 34.18 14.93 -5.01
CA ASN A 159 35.60 14.90 -5.33
C ASN A 159 35.74 14.69 -6.83
N HIS A 160 36.50 15.54 -7.50
CA HIS A 160 36.86 15.38 -8.89
C HIS A 160 38.38 15.44 -9.00
N GLN A 161 38.87 14.78 -10.03
CA GLN A 161 40.28 14.79 -10.36
C GLN A 161 40.44 15.50 -11.69
N LEU A 162 41.27 16.54 -11.72
CA LEU A 162 41.63 17.24 -12.94
C LEU A 162 43.06 16.86 -13.31
N LEU A 163 43.23 16.41 -14.56
CA LEU A 163 44.51 16.07 -15.17
C LEU A 163 44.77 17.04 -16.30
N TYR A 164 45.97 17.59 -16.37
CA TYR A 164 46.48 18.31 -17.53
C TYR A 164 47.53 17.45 -18.22
N LEU A 165 47.26 17.06 -19.46
CA LEU A 165 48.13 16.22 -20.27
C LEU A 165 48.76 17.08 -21.36
N GLN A 166 50.10 17.17 -21.37
CA GLN A 166 50.85 17.90 -22.40
C GLN A 166 51.78 16.95 -23.17
N ASN A 167 51.72 17.01 -24.50
CA ASN A 167 52.55 16.20 -25.39
C ASN A 167 53.78 16.99 -25.85
N LYS A 168 54.96 16.73 -25.26
CA LYS A 168 56.20 17.37 -25.71
C LYS A 168 56.75 16.65 -26.96
N SER A 169 56.73 17.35 -28.10
CA SER A 169 57.14 16.85 -29.44
C SER A 169 58.55 16.26 -29.55
N VAL A 170 59.42 16.38 -28.53
CA VAL A 170 60.83 15.93 -28.64
C VAL A 170 61.05 14.50 -28.10
N ASN A 171 60.14 13.91 -27.31
CA ASN A 171 60.39 12.56 -26.77
C ASN A 171 59.16 11.66 -26.45
N ARG A 172 57.93 12.00 -26.88
CA ARG A 172 56.71 11.19 -26.58
C ARG A 172 56.53 10.83 -25.09
N GLU A 173 57.07 11.63 -24.18
CA GLU A 173 56.72 11.56 -22.76
C GLU A 173 55.55 12.52 -22.53
N ILE A 174 54.44 11.99 -21.99
CA ILE A 174 53.26 12.77 -21.61
C ILE A 174 53.50 13.24 -20.18
N ASP A 175 53.78 14.52 -19.99
CA ASP A 175 53.79 15.11 -18.66
C ASP A 175 52.34 15.24 -18.20
N ALA A 176 51.98 14.48 -17.17
CA ALA A 176 50.65 14.51 -16.57
C ALA A 176 50.72 15.25 -15.22
N TYR A 177 50.17 16.47 -15.20
CA TYR A 177 50.02 17.23 -13.96
C TYR A 177 48.62 16.95 -13.40
N LYS A 178 48.55 16.53 -12.14
CA LYS A 178 47.32 16.14 -11.46
C LYS A 178 47.04 17.09 -10.30
N THR A 179 45.85 17.68 -10.27
CA THR A 179 45.25 18.23 -9.05
C THR A 179 44.25 17.21 -8.53
N ASP A 180 44.29 16.97 -7.23
CA ASP A 180 43.43 15.99 -6.58
C ASP A 180 42.74 16.60 -5.38
N THR A 181 41.41 16.59 -5.39
CA THR A 181 40.62 16.85 -4.19
C THR A 181 40.60 15.62 -3.25
N LEU A 182 41.10 14.45 -3.66
CA LEU A 182 41.17 13.19 -2.88
C LEU A 182 42.39 13.06 -1.96
N GLY A 183 43.21 14.09 -1.76
CA GLY A 183 44.41 14.06 -0.90
C GLY A 183 44.20 13.78 0.61
N LEU A 184 43.10 13.14 1.03
CA LEU A 184 42.80 12.81 2.43
C LEU A 184 42.22 11.41 2.69
N ILE A 185 41.89 10.59 1.68
CA ILE A 185 41.41 9.21 1.90
C ILE A 185 42.00 8.28 0.84
N GLY A 186 42.96 7.44 1.27
CA GLY A 186 43.75 6.58 0.41
C GLY A 186 42.96 5.57 -0.42
N ASN A 187 43.60 5.13 -1.52
CA ASN A 187 43.33 3.93 -2.31
C ASN A 187 41.94 3.30 -2.12
N LEU A 188 40.92 3.89 -2.73
CA LEU A 188 39.75 3.14 -3.17
C LEU A 188 39.77 3.08 -4.69
N ASP A 189 39.66 1.86 -5.22
CA ASP A 189 39.59 1.51 -6.65
C ASP A 189 38.94 2.60 -7.50
N PHE A 190 39.79 3.39 -8.14
CA PHE A 190 39.40 4.45 -9.04
C PHE A 190 38.90 3.81 -10.34
N LYS A 191 37.60 3.54 -10.42
CA LYS A 191 36.95 3.18 -11.69
C LYS A 191 36.48 4.47 -12.36
N PRO A 192 37.23 5.05 -13.31
CA PRO A 192 36.75 6.19 -14.08
C PRO A 192 35.48 5.76 -14.79
N THR A 193 34.34 6.24 -14.32
CA THR A 193 33.03 5.85 -14.87
C THR A 193 32.64 6.80 -16.00
N ASN A 194 33.04 8.07 -15.91
CA ASN A 194 32.90 9.07 -16.96
C ASN A 194 34.11 10.01 -16.96
N ILE A 195 34.58 10.35 -18.17
CA ILE A 195 35.76 11.17 -18.44
C ILE A 195 35.31 12.37 -19.25
N PHE A 196 35.63 13.57 -18.78
CA PHE A 196 35.34 14.83 -19.47
C PHE A 196 36.65 15.37 -20.04
N ARG A 197 36.69 15.59 -21.36
CA ARG A 197 37.89 16.10 -22.04
C ARG A 197 37.65 17.49 -22.60
N LEU A 198 38.63 18.36 -22.42
CA LEU A 198 38.68 19.68 -23.04
C LEU A 198 40.07 19.87 -23.65
N GLU A 199 40.14 19.95 -24.97
CA GLU A 199 41.37 20.22 -25.70
C GLU A 199 41.69 21.72 -25.67
N VAL A 200 42.86 22.05 -25.12
CA VAL A 200 43.34 23.38 -24.72
C VAL A 200 44.25 23.99 -25.79
N SER A 201 45.07 23.15 -26.41
CA SER A 201 45.94 23.48 -27.56
C SER A 201 46.18 22.21 -28.37
N SER A 202 46.89 22.32 -29.51
CA SER A 202 47.24 21.17 -30.36
C SER A 202 47.97 20.04 -29.62
N ASP A 203 48.66 20.38 -28.53
CA ASP A 203 49.52 19.47 -27.76
C ASP A 203 49.08 19.35 -26.29
N ALA A 204 47.94 19.90 -25.88
CA ALA A 204 47.48 19.84 -24.49
C ALA A 204 45.97 19.65 -24.30
N GLU A 205 45.58 18.77 -23.37
CA GLU A 205 44.18 18.53 -22.97
C GLU A 205 43.98 18.49 -21.45
N TYR A 206 42.85 19.01 -20.99
CA TYR A 206 42.33 18.72 -19.66
C TYR A 206 41.48 17.46 -19.68
N VAL A 207 41.71 16.58 -18.71
CA VAL A 207 40.93 15.37 -18.47
C VAL A 207 40.39 15.42 -17.04
N MET A 208 39.09 15.64 -16.90
CA MET A 208 38.42 15.61 -15.61
C MET A 208 37.72 14.27 -15.39
N ILE A 209 37.89 13.70 -14.20
CA ILE A 209 37.29 12.43 -13.81
C ILE A 209 36.43 12.64 -12.55
N ILE A 210 35.15 12.26 -12.65
CA ILE A 210 34.23 12.22 -11.52
C ILE A 210 33.99 10.76 -11.13
N PRO A 211 34.35 10.36 -9.89
CA PRO A 211 34.08 9.01 -9.40
C PRO A 211 32.57 8.81 -9.17
N ASN A 212 32.09 7.59 -9.39
CA ASN A 212 30.74 7.17 -9.03
C ASN A 212 29.60 8.04 -9.64
N TRP A 213 29.75 8.45 -10.91
CA TRP A 213 28.78 9.28 -11.64
C TRP A 213 27.32 8.85 -11.44
N SER A 214 27.03 7.55 -11.59
CA SER A 214 25.67 7.02 -11.44
C SER A 214 25.07 7.27 -10.06
N ILE A 215 25.87 7.24 -9.00
CA ILE A 215 25.41 7.50 -7.62
C ILE A 215 25.12 8.99 -7.43
N VAL A 216 25.90 9.87 -8.07
CA VAL A 216 25.67 11.32 -8.03
C VAL A 216 24.33 11.67 -8.66
N ILE A 217 24.05 11.14 -9.86
CA ILE A 217 22.77 11.33 -10.55
C ILE A 217 21.62 10.71 -9.76
N LEU A 218 21.79 9.49 -9.23
CA LEU A 218 20.75 8.82 -8.44
C LEU A 218 20.37 9.61 -7.17
N LYS A 219 21.35 10.26 -6.50
CA LYS A 219 21.08 11.13 -5.35
C LYS A 219 20.20 12.33 -5.72
N LYS A 220 20.38 12.90 -6.92
CA LYS A 220 19.55 13.99 -7.43
C LYS A 220 18.13 13.53 -7.78
N MET A 221 17.97 12.26 -8.15
CA MET A 221 16.66 11.66 -8.45
C MET A 221 15.88 11.19 -7.22
N ILE A 222 16.45 11.25 -6.00
CA ILE A 222 15.77 10.81 -4.77
C ILE A 222 14.35 11.36 -4.64
N PRO A 223 14.08 12.67 -4.84
CA PRO A 223 12.72 13.22 -4.72
C PRO A 223 11.74 12.57 -5.71
N VAL A 224 12.18 12.36 -6.95
CA VAL A 224 11.37 11.75 -8.02
C VAL A 224 11.11 10.27 -7.74
N ILE A 225 12.13 9.54 -7.28
CA ILE A 225 12.00 8.12 -6.90
C ILE A 225 11.04 7.98 -5.71
N VAL A 226 11.16 8.82 -4.69
CA VAL A 226 10.27 8.82 -3.52
C VAL A 226 8.83 9.13 -3.94
N PHE A 227 8.63 10.11 -4.82
CA PHE A 227 7.31 10.45 -5.35
C PHE A 227 6.70 9.29 -6.13
N SER A 228 7.48 8.65 -7.02
CA SER A 228 7.05 7.47 -7.78
C SER A 228 6.66 6.32 -6.86
N ALA A 229 7.50 5.99 -5.87
CA ALA A 229 7.22 4.95 -4.89
C ALA A 229 5.96 5.26 -4.05
N PHE A 230 5.76 6.52 -3.66
CA PHE A 230 4.57 6.96 -2.94
C PHE A 230 3.29 6.75 -3.76
N THR A 231 3.30 7.14 -5.04
CA THR A 231 2.13 6.93 -5.92
C THR A 231 1.82 5.45 -6.12
N LEU A 232 2.84 4.60 -6.27
CA LEU A 232 2.67 3.15 -6.37
C LEU A 232 2.07 2.55 -5.09
N PHE A 233 2.56 2.99 -3.92
CA PHE A 233 2.04 2.56 -2.64
C PHE A 233 0.55 2.91 -2.46
N LEU A 234 0.17 4.16 -2.78
CA LEU A 234 -1.22 4.61 -2.73
C LEU A 234 -2.12 3.77 -3.64
N LEU A 235 -1.65 3.47 -4.85
CA LEU A 235 -2.36 2.63 -5.81
C LEU A 235 -2.57 1.21 -5.25
N ILE A 236 -1.53 0.57 -4.73
CA ILE A 236 -1.64 -0.77 -4.11
C ILE A 236 -2.64 -0.76 -2.95
N LEU A 237 -2.60 0.27 -2.10
CA LEU A 237 -3.50 0.41 -0.95
C LEU A 237 -4.97 0.56 -1.38
N THR A 238 -5.24 1.37 -2.40
CA THR A 238 -6.61 1.54 -2.93
C THR A 238 -7.16 0.26 -3.53
N PHE A 239 -6.35 -0.48 -4.30
CA PHE A 239 -6.76 -1.79 -4.83
C PHE A 239 -7.00 -2.81 -3.73
N TRP A 240 -6.13 -2.88 -2.72
CA TRP A 240 -6.31 -3.77 -1.57
C TRP A 240 -7.63 -3.47 -0.84
N HIS A 241 -7.92 -2.19 -0.58
CA HIS A 241 -9.18 -1.78 0.04
C HIS A 241 -10.38 -2.18 -0.83
N LEU A 242 -10.33 -1.93 -2.14
CA LEU A 242 -11.43 -2.25 -3.05
C LEU A 242 -11.73 -3.76 -3.07
N ILE A 243 -10.69 -4.60 -3.16
CA ILE A 243 -10.82 -6.06 -3.10
C ILE A 243 -11.45 -6.51 -1.78
N ARG A 244 -10.99 -5.95 -0.65
CA ARG A 244 -11.54 -6.26 0.67
C ARG A 244 -13.03 -5.91 0.75
N THR A 245 -13.41 -4.71 0.31
CA THR A 245 -14.80 -4.26 0.31
C THR A 245 -15.68 -5.16 -0.56
N MET A 246 -15.25 -5.48 -1.78
CA MET A 246 -16.00 -6.36 -2.68
C MET A 246 -16.21 -7.76 -2.12
N ARG A 247 -15.21 -8.35 -1.46
CA ARG A 247 -15.34 -9.66 -0.82
C ARG A 247 -16.40 -9.65 0.28
N ASN A 248 -16.36 -8.62 1.13
CA ASN A 248 -17.33 -8.48 2.21
C ASN A 248 -18.76 -8.28 1.69
N GLN A 249 -18.92 -7.47 0.63
CA GLN A 249 -20.22 -7.28 -0.02
C GLN A 249 -20.77 -8.59 -0.60
N LYS A 250 -19.95 -9.37 -1.32
CA LYS A 250 -20.39 -10.65 -1.89
C LYS A 250 -20.80 -11.66 -0.82
N LEU A 251 -20.05 -11.72 0.28
CA LEU A 251 -20.40 -12.58 1.42
C LEU A 251 -21.76 -12.17 2.00
N LEU A 252 -21.98 -10.87 2.22
CA LEU A 252 -23.26 -10.34 2.69
C LEU A 252 -24.42 -10.64 1.74
N GLU A 253 -24.20 -10.56 0.43
CA GLU A 253 -25.21 -10.87 -0.60
C GLU A 253 -25.58 -12.36 -0.62
N GLU A 254 -24.58 -13.26 -0.55
CA GLU A 254 -24.80 -14.71 -0.48
C GLU A 254 -25.62 -15.06 0.77
N ILE A 255 -25.18 -14.54 1.92
CA ILE A 255 -25.88 -14.69 3.20
C ILE A 255 -27.33 -14.18 3.13
N LYS A 256 -27.57 -13.00 2.51
CA LYS A 256 -28.92 -12.44 2.36
C LYS A 256 -29.81 -13.28 1.44
N THR A 257 -29.23 -13.86 0.40
CA THR A 257 -29.95 -14.70 -0.56
C THR A 257 -30.36 -16.03 0.08
N ASP A 258 -29.41 -16.68 0.76
CA ASP A 258 -29.67 -17.91 1.52
C ASP A 258 -30.74 -17.71 2.59
N PHE A 259 -30.68 -16.56 3.29
CA PHE A 259 -31.71 -16.17 4.24
C PHE A 259 -33.10 -16.09 3.61
N THR A 260 -33.24 -15.36 2.50
CA THR A 260 -34.54 -15.14 1.84
C THR A 260 -35.14 -16.46 1.37
N ASN A 261 -34.31 -17.34 0.81
CA ASN A 261 -34.71 -18.67 0.35
C ASN A 261 -35.17 -19.55 1.53
N ASN A 262 -34.39 -19.58 2.62
CA ASN A 262 -34.70 -20.39 3.80
C ASN A 262 -35.95 -19.91 4.55
N ILE A 263 -36.12 -18.60 4.74
CA ILE A 263 -37.34 -18.04 5.35
C ILE A 263 -38.57 -18.40 4.55
N THR A 264 -38.49 -18.27 3.23
CA THR A 264 -39.65 -18.55 2.37
C THR A 264 -40.10 -20.00 2.53
N HIS A 265 -39.15 -20.94 2.55
CA HIS A 265 -39.46 -22.36 2.71
C HIS A 265 -40.13 -22.67 4.06
N GLU A 266 -39.60 -22.07 5.12
CA GLU A 266 -40.05 -22.38 6.46
C GLU A 266 -41.26 -21.57 6.93
N LEU A 267 -41.62 -20.48 6.26
CA LEU A 267 -42.95 -19.89 6.40
C LEU A 267 -44.00 -20.71 5.64
N LYS A 268 -43.66 -21.21 4.44
CA LYS A 268 -44.57 -22.05 3.64
C LYS A 268 -44.98 -23.34 4.36
N THR A 269 -44.05 -23.97 5.08
CA THR A 269 -44.30 -25.26 5.76
C THR A 269 -45.43 -25.20 6.82
N PRO A 270 -45.38 -24.34 7.86
CA PRO A 270 -46.45 -24.24 8.85
C PRO A 270 -47.75 -23.72 8.24
N ILE A 271 -47.68 -22.83 7.22
CA ILE A 271 -48.86 -22.38 6.48
C ILE A 271 -49.54 -23.56 5.78
N ALA A 272 -48.78 -24.42 5.09
CA ALA A 272 -49.32 -25.60 4.42
C ALA A 272 -49.94 -26.61 5.40
N VAL A 273 -49.29 -26.84 6.55
CA VAL A 273 -49.82 -27.76 7.58
C VAL A 273 -51.08 -27.19 8.23
N ALA A 274 -51.11 -25.89 8.55
CA ALA A 274 -52.31 -25.24 9.07
C ALA A 274 -53.44 -25.26 8.03
N TYR A 275 -53.13 -25.02 6.76
CA TYR A 275 -54.09 -25.09 5.66
C TYR A 275 -54.68 -26.50 5.52
N ALA A 276 -53.85 -27.54 5.55
CA ALA A 276 -54.32 -28.93 5.46
C ALA A 276 -55.17 -29.35 6.67
N ALA A 277 -54.80 -28.91 7.88
CA ALA A 277 -55.60 -29.15 9.09
C ALA A 277 -56.95 -28.40 9.03
N ASN A 278 -56.96 -27.17 8.51
CA ASN A 278 -58.17 -26.38 8.30
C ASN A 278 -59.06 -26.98 7.20
N ASP A 279 -58.49 -27.41 6.09
CA ASP A 279 -59.20 -28.09 5.00
C ASP A 279 -59.83 -29.41 5.49
N SER A 280 -59.10 -30.15 6.32
CA SER A 280 -59.63 -31.35 6.99
C SER A 280 -60.81 -31.04 7.91
N LEU A 281 -60.81 -29.89 8.59
CA LEU A 281 -61.92 -29.44 9.43
C LEU A 281 -63.14 -29.00 8.60
N LEU A 282 -62.93 -28.40 7.42
CA LEU A 282 -63.99 -27.94 6.53
C LEU A 282 -64.66 -29.08 5.74
N ASN A 283 -63.88 -30.09 5.32
CA ASN A 283 -64.33 -31.11 4.36
C ASN A 283 -64.76 -32.44 5.00
N PHE A 284 -64.33 -32.74 6.23
CA PHE A 284 -64.86 -33.89 6.97
C PHE A 284 -66.03 -33.46 7.84
N ASP A 285 -67.04 -34.34 7.98
CA ASP A 285 -68.19 -34.24 8.88
C ASP A 285 -67.75 -34.33 10.37
N SER A 286 -66.85 -33.42 10.74
CA SER A 286 -66.07 -33.37 11.98
C SER A 286 -66.91 -32.91 13.17
N ALA A 287 -68.14 -32.43 12.89
CA ALA A 287 -69.12 -32.04 13.88
C ALA A 287 -69.54 -33.20 14.81
N HIS A 288 -69.28 -34.46 14.43
CA HIS A 288 -69.65 -35.65 15.21
C HIS A 288 -68.47 -36.39 15.87
N ASN A 289 -67.22 -35.92 15.69
CA ASN A 289 -66.03 -36.54 16.32
C ASN A 289 -65.16 -35.49 17.03
N THR A 290 -65.61 -35.09 18.22
CA THR A 290 -64.96 -34.08 19.09
C THR A 290 -63.46 -34.31 19.31
N PRO A 291 -62.96 -35.54 19.55
CA PRO A 291 -61.53 -35.79 19.69
C PRO A 291 -60.71 -35.42 18.45
N ARG A 292 -61.21 -35.74 17.25
CA ARG A 292 -60.50 -35.48 15.98
C ARG A 292 -60.51 -33.99 15.64
N MET A 293 -61.63 -33.30 15.90
CA MET A 293 -61.74 -31.85 15.74
C MET A 293 -60.77 -31.11 16.67
N ASN A 294 -60.73 -31.47 17.96
CA ASN A 294 -59.79 -30.88 18.91
C ASN A 294 -58.33 -31.12 18.50
N ARG A 295 -58.01 -32.28 17.91
CA ARG A 295 -56.67 -32.56 17.39
C ARG A 295 -56.28 -31.62 16.25
N TYR A 296 -57.14 -31.41 15.25
CA TYR A 296 -56.84 -30.50 14.14
C TYR A 296 -56.77 -29.03 14.59
N LEU A 297 -57.67 -28.59 15.48
CA LEU A 297 -57.61 -27.25 16.07
C LEU A 297 -56.30 -27.02 16.84
N ASN A 298 -55.85 -28.00 17.63
CA ASN A 298 -54.56 -27.94 18.30
C ASN A 298 -53.39 -27.86 17.32
N VAL A 299 -53.42 -28.61 16.22
CA VAL A 299 -52.40 -28.52 15.16
C VAL A 299 -52.38 -27.12 14.56
N CYS A 300 -53.54 -26.56 14.19
CA CYS A 300 -53.63 -25.18 13.68
C CYS A 300 -53.06 -24.17 14.69
N GLN A 301 -53.46 -24.26 15.95
CA GLN A 301 -52.99 -23.33 16.99
C GLN A 301 -51.47 -23.43 17.20
N GLN A 302 -50.91 -24.63 17.16
CA GLN A 302 -49.46 -24.84 17.25
C GLN A 302 -48.71 -24.23 16.05
N GLN A 303 -49.21 -24.41 14.82
CA GLN A 303 -48.58 -23.83 13.63
C GLN A 303 -48.69 -22.30 13.60
N LEU A 304 -49.82 -21.73 14.05
CA LEU A 304 -49.97 -20.28 14.17
C LEU A 304 -49.02 -19.67 15.21
N ARG A 305 -48.87 -20.31 16.39
CA ARG A 305 -47.87 -19.89 17.38
C ARG A 305 -46.43 -20.03 16.89
N LEU A 306 -46.16 -20.98 16.00
CA LEU A 306 -44.84 -21.09 15.35
C LEU A 306 -44.62 -19.93 14.36
N LEU A 307 -45.61 -19.62 13.53
CA LEU A 307 -45.56 -18.49 12.60
C LEU A 307 -45.38 -17.15 13.33
N ASP A 308 -46.10 -16.93 14.42
CA ASP A 308 -45.99 -15.71 15.23
C ASP A 308 -44.56 -15.50 15.75
N ARG A 309 -43.95 -16.54 16.33
CA ARG A 309 -42.54 -16.50 16.74
C ARG A 309 -41.58 -16.21 15.59
N LEU A 310 -41.82 -16.78 14.40
CA LEU A 310 -40.98 -16.50 13.22
C LEU A 310 -41.11 -15.04 12.77
N VAL A 311 -42.33 -14.48 12.81
CA VAL A 311 -42.59 -13.08 12.47
C VAL A 311 -41.93 -12.14 13.48
N GLU A 312 -42.05 -12.40 14.78
CA GLU A 312 -41.36 -11.63 15.82
C GLU A 312 -39.84 -11.66 15.64
N GLN A 313 -39.28 -12.83 15.34
CA GLN A 313 -37.86 -12.95 15.02
C GLN A 313 -37.49 -12.09 13.82
N ILE A 314 -38.28 -12.07 12.74
CA ILE A 314 -38.02 -11.22 11.57
C ILE A 314 -38.12 -9.72 11.91
N LEU A 315 -39.16 -9.32 12.66
CA LEU A 315 -39.35 -7.93 13.05
C LEU A 315 -38.19 -7.41 13.89
N SER A 316 -37.70 -8.23 14.83
CA SER A 316 -36.55 -7.90 15.66
C SER A 316 -35.29 -7.58 14.83
N LEU A 317 -35.16 -8.14 13.62
CA LEU A 317 -34.04 -7.90 12.70
C LEU A 317 -34.15 -6.61 11.91
N SER A 318 -35.35 -6.06 11.76
CA SER A 318 -35.61 -4.81 11.04
C SER A 318 -35.47 -3.60 11.96
N MET A 319 -35.72 -3.81 13.26
CA MET A 319 -35.79 -2.76 14.27
C MET A 319 -34.42 -2.20 14.72
N ASP A 320 -33.31 -2.71 14.20
CA ASP A 320 -31.94 -2.19 14.44
C ASP A 320 -31.75 -0.71 14.07
N ARG A 321 -32.69 -0.08 13.34
CA ARG A 321 -32.45 1.23 12.74
C ARG A 321 -33.01 2.47 13.42
N LYS A 322 -34.02 2.44 14.31
CA LYS A 322 -34.46 3.65 15.09
C LYS A 322 -35.78 3.59 15.90
N GLN A 323 -36.51 2.48 15.99
CA GLN A 323 -37.82 2.48 16.68
C GLN A 323 -37.78 1.78 18.04
N SER A 324 -38.30 2.47 19.05
CA SER A 324 -38.45 2.06 20.44
C SER A 324 -39.27 0.77 20.53
N LEU A 325 -38.59 -0.35 20.73
CA LEU A 325 -39.22 -1.59 21.17
C LEU A 325 -39.74 -1.33 22.59
N ILE A 326 -41.06 -1.37 22.79
CA ILE A 326 -41.67 -1.18 24.12
C ILE A 326 -41.48 -2.48 24.88
N LEU A 327 -40.59 -2.47 25.87
CA LEU A 327 -40.32 -3.61 26.74
C LEU A 327 -41.23 -3.54 27.96
N ASN A 328 -41.91 -4.63 28.27
CA ASN A 328 -42.79 -4.72 29.43
C ASN A 328 -42.00 -5.36 30.58
N TYR A 329 -41.34 -4.52 31.38
CA TYR A 329 -40.58 -4.99 32.53
C TYR A 329 -41.52 -5.43 33.67
N GLU A 330 -41.33 -6.68 34.11
CA GLU A 330 -41.94 -7.24 35.30
C GLU A 330 -40.89 -7.99 36.13
N GLU A 331 -41.15 -8.16 37.42
CA GLU A 331 -40.27 -8.90 38.32
C GLU A 331 -40.59 -10.39 38.24
N ILE A 332 -39.64 -11.19 37.75
CA ILE A 332 -39.89 -12.59 37.39
C ILE A 332 -39.00 -13.51 38.23
N PRO A 333 -39.57 -14.57 38.84
CA PRO A 333 -38.78 -15.65 39.42
C PRO A 333 -38.11 -16.47 38.31
N VAL A 334 -36.79 -16.38 38.23
CA VAL A 334 -35.97 -17.03 37.18
C VAL A 334 -36.11 -18.55 37.23
N SER A 335 -36.22 -19.11 38.44
CA SER A 335 -36.37 -20.55 38.68
C SER A 335 -37.66 -21.12 38.05
N GLU A 336 -38.80 -20.47 38.24
CA GLU A 336 -40.08 -20.88 37.66
C GLU A 336 -40.10 -20.75 36.16
N MET A 337 -39.55 -19.64 35.64
CA MET A 337 -39.49 -19.40 34.21
C MET A 337 -38.61 -20.47 33.51
N ILE A 338 -37.40 -20.75 34.00
CA ILE A 338 -36.53 -21.80 33.43
C ILE A 338 -37.23 -23.16 33.47
N LYS A 339 -37.84 -23.53 34.62
CA LYS A 339 -38.61 -24.78 34.76
C LYS A 339 -39.70 -24.87 33.70
N SER A 340 -40.48 -23.80 33.50
CA SER A 340 -41.56 -23.77 32.50
C SER A 340 -41.07 -24.00 31.07
N VAL A 341 -39.94 -23.40 30.69
CA VAL A 341 -39.34 -23.58 29.36
C VAL A 341 -38.84 -25.02 29.20
N VAL A 342 -38.14 -25.55 30.21
CA VAL A 342 -37.59 -26.91 30.18
C VAL A 342 -38.70 -27.95 30.06
N THR A 343 -39.79 -27.82 30.83
CA THR A 343 -40.95 -28.71 30.71
C THR A 343 -41.56 -28.71 29.31
N ALA A 344 -41.64 -27.55 28.66
CA ALA A 344 -42.15 -27.47 27.29
C ALA A 344 -41.26 -28.21 26.28
N PHE A 345 -39.93 -28.15 26.44
CA PHE A 345 -38.99 -28.87 25.60
C PHE A 345 -38.98 -30.38 25.90
N ASP A 346 -39.07 -30.76 27.17
CA ASP A 346 -39.10 -32.16 27.60
C ASP A 346 -40.31 -32.92 27.02
N ILE A 347 -41.48 -32.26 26.98
CA ILE A 347 -42.67 -32.76 26.29
C ILE A 347 -42.46 -32.84 24.77
N LYS A 348 -41.88 -31.80 24.16
CA LYS A 348 -41.68 -31.71 22.71
C LYS A 348 -40.77 -32.81 22.18
N TYR A 349 -39.75 -33.20 22.94
CA TYR A 349 -38.77 -34.22 22.56
C TYR A 349 -39.02 -35.58 23.22
N ALA A 350 -40.21 -35.81 23.79
CA ALA A 350 -40.62 -37.09 24.36
C ALA A 350 -39.59 -37.73 25.33
N HIS A 351 -38.89 -36.89 26.10
CA HIS A 351 -37.87 -37.29 27.08
C HIS A 351 -36.58 -37.90 26.49
N ASP A 352 -36.32 -37.69 25.19
CA ASP A 352 -35.06 -38.07 24.52
C ASP A 352 -33.86 -37.15 24.91
N VAL A 353 -34.11 -36.13 25.73
CA VAL A 353 -33.14 -35.12 26.17
C VAL A 353 -32.98 -35.16 27.69
N ILE A 354 -31.74 -35.18 28.17
CA ILE A 354 -31.45 -35.14 29.61
C ILE A 354 -31.21 -33.68 30.03
N PHE A 355 -32.13 -33.13 30.82
CA PHE A 355 -31.98 -31.81 31.43
C PHE A 355 -31.42 -31.91 32.86
N LYS A 356 -30.39 -31.13 33.17
CA LYS A 356 -29.85 -30.97 34.53
C LYS A 356 -30.03 -29.53 34.97
N LEU A 357 -30.81 -29.31 36.03
CA LEU A 357 -31.12 -27.98 36.54
C LEU A 357 -30.41 -27.76 37.89
N ASP A 358 -29.66 -26.66 37.97
CA ASP A 358 -28.98 -26.19 39.17
C ASP A 358 -29.24 -24.68 39.28
N VAL A 359 -30.44 -24.33 39.72
CA VAL A 359 -30.97 -22.97 39.73
C VAL A 359 -31.32 -22.56 41.14
N GLU A 360 -30.73 -21.48 41.61
CA GLU A 360 -31.02 -20.89 42.92
C GLU A 360 -32.49 -20.42 42.99
N GLU A 361 -33.22 -20.85 44.03
CA GLU A 361 -34.69 -20.73 44.06
C GLU A 361 -35.20 -19.29 44.17
N ASN A 362 -34.46 -18.41 44.86
CA ASN A 362 -34.87 -17.03 45.18
C ASN A 362 -34.30 -15.97 44.22
N LEU A 363 -34.05 -16.31 42.96
CA LEU A 363 -33.58 -15.38 41.95
C LEU A 363 -34.74 -14.60 41.32
N MET A 364 -34.83 -13.31 41.64
CA MET A 364 -35.77 -12.36 41.04
C MET A 364 -35.05 -11.46 40.03
N LEU A 365 -35.57 -11.38 38.80
CA LEU A 365 -35.02 -10.55 37.73
C LEU A 365 -36.10 -9.63 37.15
N THR A 366 -35.84 -8.32 37.12
CA THR A 366 -36.72 -7.34 36.47
C THR A 366 -36.44 -7.30 34.97
N THR A 367 -37.33 -7.88 34.16
CA THR A 367 -37.13 -8.05 32.71
C THR A 367 -38.46 -8.26 32.00
N ASP A 368 -38.46 -8.29 30.67
CA ASP A 368 -39.59 -8.76 29.88
C ASP A 368 -39.63 -10.30 29.84
N ARG A 369 -40.69 -10.91 30.39
CA ARG A 369 -40.84 -12.37 30.49
C ARG A 369 -40.89 -13.06 29.15
N MET A 370 -41.55 -12.45 28.17
CA MET A 370 -41.70 -13.06 26.84
C MET A 370 -40.34 -13.11 26.15
N HIS A 371 -39.60 -12.00 26.18
CA HIS A 371 -38.27 -11.94 25.57
C HIS A 371 -37.24 -12.80 26.28
N LEU A 372 -37.21 -12.84 27.61
CA LEU A 372 -36.29 -13.71 28.34
C LEU A 372 -36.58 -15.19 28.08
N SER A 373 -37.86 -15.59 28.08
CA SER A 373 -38.29 -16.95 27.72
C SER A 373 -37.85 -17.32 26.30
N ASN A 374 -37.98 -16.40 25.34
CA ASN A 374 -37.53 -16.59 23.97
C ASN A 374 -36.00 -16.70 23.87
N ILE A 375 -35.23 -15.90 24.62
CA ILE A 375 -33.76 -15.99 24.68
C ILE A 375 -33.34 -17.40 25.13
N ILE A 376 -33.88 -17.87 26.25
CA ILE A 376 -33.55 -19.18 26.82
C ILE A 376 -34.00 -20.31 25.90
N SER A 377 -35.20 -20.19 25.32
CA SER A 377 -35.71 -21.16 24.35
C SER A 377 -34.80 -21.29 23.13
N ASN A 378 -34.23 -20.19 22.61
CA ASN A 378 -33.29 -20.25 21.50
C ASN A 378 -31.98 -20.96 21.87
N LEU A 379 -31.47 -20.73 23.08
CA LEU A 379 -30.25 -21.38 23.55
C LEU A 379 -30.47 -22.88 23.80
N ILE A 380 -31.59 -23.28 24.39
CA ILE A 380 -31.95 -24.70 24.59
C ILE A 380 -32.18 -25.40 23.24
N ASP A 381 -32.91 -24.77 22.31
CA ASP A 381 -33.14 -25.33 20.98
C ASP A 381 -31.82 -25.53 20.21
N ASN A 382 -30.87 -24.60 20.33
CA ASN A 382 -29.52 -24.77 19.77
C ASN A 382 -28.74 -25.91 20.46
N ALA A 383 -28.79 -25.99 21.79
CA ALA A 383 -28.12 -27.05 22.55
C ALA A 383 -28.58 -28.46 22.11
N ILE A 384 -29.88 -28.63 21.81
CA ILE A 384 -30.45 -29.89 21.34
C ILE A 384 -30.14 -30.13 19.86
N LYS A 385 -30.26 -29.10 19.01
CA LYS A 385 -30.03 -29.24 17.55
C LYS A 385 -28.61 -29.60 17.18
N TYR A 386 -27.63 -29.12 17.95
CA TYR A 386 -26.21 -29.29 17.67
C TYR A 386 -25.56 -30.34 18.58
N SER A 387 -26.35 -31.15 19.29
CA SER A 387 -25.86 -32.29 20.07
C SER A 387 -25.54 -33.51 19.21
N TYR A 388 -24.72 -34.42 19.73
CA TYR A 388 -24.64 -35.80 19.23
C TYR A 388 -25.87 -36.61 19.68
N ARG A 389 -25.82 -37.95 19.57
CA ARG A 389 -26.83 -38.83 20.18
C ARG A 389 -26.86 -38.60 21.71
N ASN A 390 -28.05 -38.57 22.29
CA ASN A 390 -28.32 -38.31 23.72
C ASN A 390 -27.91 -36.88 24.16
N PRO A 391 -28.65 -35.85 23.74
CA PRO A 391 -28.43 -34.48 24.19
C PRO A 391 -28.50 -34.36 25.71
N VAL A 392 -27.46 -33.76 26.30
CA VAL A 392 -27.44 -33.37 27.71
C VAL A 392 -27.33 -31.86 27.78
N VAL A 393 -28.34 -31.23 28.37
CA VAL A 393 -28.40 -29.77 28.54
C VAL A 393 -28.37 -29.46 30.03
N CYS A 394 -27.29 -28.83 30.48
CA CYS A 394 -27.13 -28.34 31.85
C CYS A 394 -27.51 -26.86 31.90
N ILE A 395 -28.44 -26.50 32.77
CA ILE A 395 -28.85 -25.11 32.99
C ILE A 395 -28.55 -24.73 34.43
N LYS A 396 -27.72 -23.71 34.60
CA LYS A 396 -27.36 -23.15 35.89
C LYS A 396 -27.82 -21.70 35.98
N ALA A 397 -28.32 -21.30 37.15
CA ALA A 397 -28.55 -19.89 37.41
C ALA A 397 -28.23 -19.55 38.86
N TRP A 398 -27.44 -18.49 39.06
CA TRP A 398 -26.94 -18.04 40.37
C TRP A 398 -26.70 -16.54 40.37
N ARG A 399 -26.59 -15.96 41.57
CA ARG A 399 -26.14 -14.58 41.77
C ARG A 399 -24.62 -14.52 41.91
N ASP A 400 -23.95 -13.71 41.10
CA ASP A 400 -22.48 -13.56 41.16
C ASP A 400 -22.02 -12.60 42.27
N HIS A 401 -20.70 -12.50 42.47
CA HIS A 401 -20.11 -11.63 43.49
C HIS A 401 -20.35 -10.12 43.28
N LYS A 402 -20.86 -9.72 42.11
CA LYS A 402 -21.18 -8.33 41.77
C LYS A 402 -22.69 -8.07 41.77
N ASP A 403 -23.45 -8.97 42.40
CA ASP A 403 -24.91 -8.90 42.51
C ASP A 403 -25.64 -9.03 41.16
N LYS A 404 -24.97 -9.62 40.15
CA LYS A 404 -25.56 -9.88 38.84
C LYS A 404 -26.17 -11.26 38.77
N ILE A 405 -27.25 -11.40 38.00
CA ILE A 405 -27.87 -12.71 37.76
C ILE A 405 -27.20 -13.34 36.55
N VAL A 406 -26.61 -14.52 36.76
CA VAL A 406 -25.94 -15.28 35.71
C VAL A 406 -26.79 -16.49 35.37
N ILE A 407 -27.05 -16.69 34.09
CA ILE A 407 -27.72 -17.89 33.54
C ILE A 407 -26.76 -18.55 32.56
N GLU A 408 -26.34 -19.77 32.85
CA GLU A 408 -25.45 -20.57 32.01
C GLU A 408 -26.18 -21.78 31.43
N ILE A 409 -26.09 -21.96 30.12
CA ILE A 409 -26.66 -23.09 29.39
C ILE A 409 -25.52 -23.81 28.68
N THR A 410 -25.28 -25.05 29.09
CA THR A 410 -24.16 -25.87 28.61
C THR A 410 -24.67 -27.13 27.91
N ASP A 411 -24.16 -27.38 26.70
CA ASP A 411 -24.44 -28.54 25.87
C ASP A 411 -23.24 -29.50 25.75
N ASN A 412 -23.50 -30.75 25.38
CA ASN A 412 -22.50 -31.77 25.05
C ASN A 412 -22.36 -32.00 23.53
N GLY A 413 -22.56 -30.95 22.73
CA GLY A 413 -22.61 -31.05 21.28
C GLY A 413 -21.28 -30.94 20.56
N ILE A 414 -21.36 -30.63 19.27
CA ILE A 414 -20.20 -30.55 18.35
C ILE A 414 -19.19 -29.45 18.72
N GLY A 415 -19.59 -28.47 19.53
CA GLY A 415 -18.76 -27.32 19.88
C GLY A 415 -18.54 -26.34 18.73
N ILE A 416 -17.80 -25.27 19.00
CA ILE A 416 -17.57 -24.13 18.11
C ILE A 416 -16.09 -23.77 18.16
N THR A 417 -15.43 -23.71 16.99
CA THR A 417 -14.02 -23.32 16.91
C THR A 417 -13.79 -21.86 17.33
N GLY A 418 -12.61 -21.54 17.86
CA GLY A 418 -12.29 -20.19 18.33
C GLY A 418 -12.40 -19.10 17.26
N GLU A 419 -12.19 -19.43 15.98
CA GLU A 419 -12.39 -18.49 14.87
C GLU A 419 -13.86 -18.16 14.65
N GLN A 420 -14.73 -19.17 14.76
CA GLN A 420 -16.17 -19.05 14.48
C GLN A 420 -16.92 -18.35 15.62
N GLN A 421 -16.46 -18.50 16.88
CA GLN A 421 -17.06 -17.84 18.05
C GLN A 421 -17.19 -16.32 17.90
N LYS A 422 -16.35 -15.68 17.08
CA LYS A 422 -16.41 -14.24 16.80
C LYS A 422 -17.62 -13.83 15.96
N PHE A 423 -18.17 -14.76 15.19
CA PHE A 423 -19.20 -14.51 14.19
C PHE A 423 -20.53 -15.18 14.52
N ILE A 424 -20.62 -16.07 15.52
CA ILE A 424 -21.86 -16.80 15.83
C ILE A 424 -23.06 -15.92 16.20
N PHE A 425 -22.80 -14.69 16.65
CA PHE A 425 -23.83 -13.71 16.96
C PHE A 425 -24.11 -12.76 15.78
N ASP A 426 -23.38 -12.88 14.68
CA ASP A 426 -23.61 -12.07 13.50
C ASP A 426 -24.90 -12.52 12.81
N LYS A 427 -25.61 -11.53 12.26
CA LYS A 427 -26.87 -11.76 11.57
C LYS A 427 -26.67 -12.74 10.42
N PHE A 428 -27.52 -13.77 10.38
CA PHE A 428 -27.53 -14.83 9.37
C PHE A 428 -26.29 -15.73 9.36
N TYR A 429 -25.37 -15.58 10.32
CA TYR A 429 -24.18 -16.41 10.34
C TYR A 429 -24.55 -17.85 10.72
N ARG A 430 -23.98 -18.80 9.97
CA ARG A 430 -24.05 -20.23 10.24
C ARG A 430 -22.67 -20.80 10.06
N VAL A 431 -22.27 -21.71 10.94
CA VAL A 431 -20.98 -22.36 10.80
C VAL A 431 -20.98 -23.28 9.57
N PRO A 432 -20.12 -23.04 8.56
CA PRO A 432 -20.07 -23.88 7.37
C PRO A 432 -19.43 -25.23 7.72
N HIS A 433 -20.25 -26.27 7.86
CA HIS A 433 -19.78 -27.64 8.01
C HIS A 433 -20.11 -28.41 6.74
N GLY A 434 -19.09 -29.02 6.13
CA GLY A 434 -19.25 -29.84 4.92
C GLY A 434 -20.33 -30.91 5.09
N ASN A 435 -21.14 -31.11 4.05
CA ASN A 435 -22.18 -32.13 3.89
C ASN A 435 -23.25 -32.30 5.00
N ILE A 436 -23.25 -31.52 6.08
CA ILE A 436 -24.33 -31.53 7.08
C ILE A 436 -25.34 -30.43 6.73
N HIS A 437 -26.05 -30.61 5.62
CA HIS A 437 -27.17 -29.75 5.23
C HIS A 437 -28.45 -29.99 6.06
N ASP A 438 -28.44 -30.94 7.01
CA ASP A 438 -29.66 -31.44 7.65
C ASP A 438 -30.20 -30.62 8.82
N VAL A 439 -29.40 -29.72 9.42
CA VAL A 439 -29.89 -28.92 10.56
C VAL A 439 -30.61 -27.66 10.05
N LYS A 440 -31.95 -27.68 10.11
CA LYS A 440 -32.82 -26.56 9.72
C LYS A 440 -32.66 -25.36 10.68
N GLY A 441 -32.37 -24.17 10.13
CA GLY A 441 -32.26 -22.91 10.89
C GLY A 441 -31.78 -21.72 10.06
N TYR A 442 -32.18 -20.50 10.43
CA TYR A 442 -31.96 -19.26 9.64
C TYR A 442 -30.72 -18.45 10.05
N GLY A 443 -29.97 -18.87 11.06
CA GLY A 443 -28.84 -18.08 11.59
C GLY A 443 -29.28 -16.81 12.32
N LEU A 444 -30.49 -16.80 12.89
CA LEU A 444 -31.07 -15.63 13.56
C LEU A 444 -31.20 -15.78 15.07
N GLY A 445 -31.28 -17.01 15.58
CA GLY A 445 -31.54 -17.28 16.99
C GLY A 445 -30.48 -16.64 17.91
N LEU A 446 -29.19 -16.86 17.61
CA LEU A 446 -28.11 -16.26 18.41
C LEU A 446 -28.01 -14.74 18.24
N PHE A 447 -28.28 -14.20 17.05
CA PHE A 447 -28.37 -12.75 16.86
C PHE A 447 -29.49 -12.15 17.73
N TYR A 448 -30.67 -12.79 17.76
CA TYR A 448 -31.78 -12.39 18.64
C TYR A 448 -31.37 -12.45 20.11
N VAL A 449 -30.73 -13.56 20.54
CA VAL A 449 -30.21 -13.71 21.91
C VAL A 449 -29.32 -12.53 22.27
N LYS A 450 -28.34 -12.18 21.42
CA LYS A 450 -27.45 -11.06 21.68
C LYS A 450 -28.19 -9.72 21.70
N SER A 451 -28.91 -9.38 20.64
CA SER A 451 -29.60 -8.10 20.49
C SER A 451 -30.62 -7.86 21.61
N MET A 452 -31.39 -8.89 21.98
CA MET A 452 -32.41 -8.76 23.01
C MET A 452 -31.81 -8.76 24.42
N THR A 453 -30.76 -9.55 24.68
CA THR A 453 -30.04 -9.49 25.96
C THR A 453 -29.44 -8.11 26.19
N GLU A 454 -28.83 -7.51 25.16
CA GLU A 454 -28.29 -6.14 25.22
C GLU A 454 -29.40 -5.09 25.45
N LYS A 455 -30.56 -5.23 24.80
CA LYS A 455 -31.73 -4.34 25.02
C LYS A 455 -32.32 -4.46 26.42
N LEU A 456 -32.27 -5.65 27.02
CA LEU A 456 -32.66 -5.89 28.41
C LEU A 456 -31.61 -5.42 29.43
N GLY A 457 -30.48 -4.84 28.98
CA GLY A 457 -29.40 -4.33 29.83
C GLY A 457 -28.36 -5.37 30.25
N GLY A 458 -28.45 -6.59 29.73
CA GLY A 458 -27.53 -7.68 30.01
C GLY A 458 -26.39 -7.82 29.00
N THR A 459 -25.62 -8.91 29.12
CA THR A 459 -24.56 -9.30 28.19
C THR A 459 -24.56 -10.81 27.99
N VAL A 460 -24.31 -11.28 26.76
CA VAL A 460 -24.13 -12.70 26.45
C VAL A 460 -22.66 -13.00 26.11
N ARG A 461 -22.17 -14.16 26.56
CA ARG A 461 -20.84 -14.71 26.24
C ARG A 461 -20.96 -16.17 25.83
N VAL A 462 -19.97 -16.64 25.09
CA VAL A 462 -19.83 -18.05 24.72
C VAL A 462 -18.47 -18.57 25.15
N LYS A 463 -18.42 -19.80 25.65
CA LYS A 463 -17.21 -20.59 25.85
C LYS A 463 -17.45 -21.93 25.18
N SER A 464 -16.62 -22.29 24.21
CA SER A 464 -16.82 -23.53 23.46
C SER A 464 -15.48 -24.10 23.01
N GLU A 465 -15.42 -25.43 22.91
CA GLU A 465 -14.29 -26.16 22.37
C GLU A 465 -14.82 -27.22 21.41
N SER A 466 -14.21 -27.31 20.22
CA SER A 466 -14.62 -28.26 19.18
C SER A 466 -14.61 -29.70 19.71
N GLY A 467 -15.73 -30.40 19.57
CA GLY A 467 -15.92 -31.77 20.03
C GLY A 467 -16.23 -31.94 21.53
N LYS A 468 -16.25 -30.87 22.34
CA LYS A 468 -16.59 -30.94 23.78
C LYS A 468 -17.92 -30.29 24.16
N GLY A 469 -18.53 -29.53 23.25
CA GLY A 469 -19.76 -28.78 23.47
C GLY A 469 -19.55 -27.30 23.67
N SER A 470 -20.63 -26.59 24.01
CA SER A 470 -20.62 -25.14 24.22
C SER A 470 -21.33 -24.74 25.51
N SER A 471 -20.90 -23.63 26.09
CA SER A 471 -21.53 -22.95 27.22
C SER A 471 -21.85 -21.51 26.83
N PHE A 472 -23.12 -21.16 26.89
CA PHE A 472 -23.62 -19.81 26.71
C PHE A 472 -23.95 -19.20 28.07
N ILE A 473 -23.39 -18.02 28.34
CA ILE A 473 -23.47 -17.34 29.63
C ILE A 473 -24.17 -15.99 29.42
N LEU A 474 -25.37 -15.85 29.99
CA LEU A 474 -26.12 -14.60 30.07
C LEU A 474 -25.84 -13.95 31.42
N ILE A 475 -25.64 -12.64 31.43
CA ILE A 475 -25.35 -11.85 32.63
C ILE A 475 -26.26 -10.64 32.61
N PHE A 476 -27.15 -10.52 33.60
CA PHE A 476 -28.03 -9.37 33.78
C PHE A 476 -27.55 -8.54 34.97
#